data_AF-C1F375-F1
#
_entry.id   AF-C1F375-F1
#
_cell.length_a   1.000
_cell.length_b   1.000
_cell.length_c   1.000
_cell.angle_alpha   90.00
_cell.angle_beta   90.00
_cell.angle_gamma   90.00
#
_symmetry.space_group_name_H-M   'P 1'
#
loop_
_entity.id
_entity.type
_entity.pdbx_description
1 polymer ?
#
loop_
_entity_poly.entity_id
_entity_poly.type
_entity_poly.pdbx_seq_one_letter_code
_entity_poly.pdbx_strand_id
1 'polypeptide(L)'
;MFCQPKRCAMNNRTFRRRFRNLSVLCALLFFFAPHPSRAYSFLTHESIIDLAWDPAIKPLLLKRYPHTTATGLRIAHGYAYGGSTIQDAGYYPFGKDFFSDLTHYVRTGAFVTALLRDSRNVDEFAFALGALSHYVGDAIGHSYAVNPAVAIEFPGLHRQYGKIITYEDSPHSHVRTEFAFDIDQLSKDRFAPTAYLRSVGMYVPRRLMNQAFYETYGLSLRSVLGNERVAFRGYRSSVRQFLTRVAYAEVLLHRKRMPPDVNTPQFREFQARLQTAGQQNHWQRFRTHHIGFSTRFYAFLILIVPKVGSLSDLSIRGPNQATEQRYIYSVNDAVDEYDFLIGTIGRVGVRNFSLPNLDLDTGFPSFPGSYALTDKTYAKLLDRITRPGVAPHVPEALKDSVLAYYANPNAPDTLKKHRREWRRVQADLALLRQKPALPAHLAYIRNLSAQSPSRNKTGPAFSEPSTLTQ
;
A
#
# COMPACT_ATOMS: atom_id res chain seq x y z
N MET A 1 77.71 -18.92 14.75
CA MET A 1 76.94 -18.81 13.49
C MET A 1 75.46 -18.68 13.85
N PHE A 2 74.82 -17.61 13.36
CA PHE A 2 73.46 -17.16 13.67
C PHE A 2 72.36 -18.06 13.07
N CYS A 3 71.20 -18.20 13.73
CA CYS A 3 69.92 -17.60 13.28
C CYS A 3 68.75 -17.93 14.22
N GLN A 4 67.99 -16.89 14.63
CA GLN A 4 66.75 -17.01 15.42
C GLN A 4 65.53 -17.35 14.54
N PRO A 5 64.49 -18.02 15.08
CA PRO A 5 63.20 -18.15 14.40
C PRO A 5 62.37 -16.85 14.55
N LYS A 6 61.99 -16.25 13.42
CA LYS A 6 61.11 -15.08 13.35
C LYS A 6 59.72 -15.43 13.90
N ARG A 7 59.35 -14.86 15.05
CA ARG A 7 57.96 -14.80 15.52
C ARG A 7 57.13 -13.99 14.51
N CYS A 8 56.23 -14.66 13.80
CA CYS A 8 55.17 -13.98 13.05
C CYS A 8 54.10 -13.51 14.04
N ALA A 9 54.30 -12.34 14.64
CA ALA A 9 53.27 -11.68 15.44
C ALA A 9 52.17 -11.19 14.48
N MET A 10 51.15 -12.02 14.25
CA MET A 10 49.90 -11.55 13.66
C MET A 10 49.39 -10.39 14.51
N ASN A 11 49.31 -9.22 13.87
CA ASN A 11 49.03 -7.95 14.51
C ASN A 11 47.60 -7.98 15.10
N ASN A 12 47.46 -8.30 16.39
CA ASN A 12 46.16 -8.39 17.10
C ASN A 12 45.30 -7.12 16.96
N ARG A 13 45.90 -5.99 16.56
CA ARG A 13 45.20 -4.74 16.27
C ARG A 13 44.38 -4.77 14.98
N THR A 14 44.83 -5.44 13.91
CA THR A 14 44.05 -5.56 12.66
C THR A 14 42.90 -6.55 12.80
N PHE A 15 43.10 -7.64 13.55
CA PHE A 15 42.04 -8.60 13.85
C PHE A 15 40.93 -7.98 14.73
N ARG A 16 41.29 -7.27 15.80
CA ARG A 16 40.33 -6.53 16.65
C ARG A 16 39.63 -5.39 15.90
N ARG A 17 40.31 -4.69 14.97
CA ARG A 17 39.66 -3.68 14.10
C ARG A 17 38.66 -4.31 13.15
N ARG A 18 38.96 -5.47 12.54
CA ARG A 18 38.03 -6.19 11.65
C ARG A 18 36.79 -6.68 12.39
N PHE A 19 36.96 -7.27 13.58
CA PHE A 19 35.82 -7.68 14.42
C PHE A 19 34.98 -6.49 14.88
N ARG A 20 35.61 -5.39 15.33
CA ARG A 20 34.90 -4.17 15.72
C ARG A 20 34.13 -3.55 14.55
N ASN A 21 34.70 -3.53 13.35
CA ASN A 21 34.03 -3.00 12.16
C ASN A 21 32.85 -3.90 11.73
N LEU A 22 32.96 -5.22 11.89
CA LEU A 22 31.86 -6.15 11.64
C LEU A 22 30.75 -6.00 12.68
N SER A 23 31.08 -5.85 13.96
CA SER A 23 30.12 -5.60 15.03
C SER A 23 29.44 -4.24 14.89
N VAL A 24 30.14 -3.20 14.44
CA VAL A 24 29.55 -1.88 14.14
C VAL A 24 28.67 -1.96 12.90
N LEU A 25 29.06 -2.71 11.85
CA LEU A 25 28.22 -2.93 10.68
C LEU A 25 26.95 -3.72 11.04
N CYS A 26 27.06 -4.78 11.83
CA CYS A 26 25.92 -5.55 12.36
C CYS A 26 25.04 -4.69 13.26
N ALA A 27 25.62 -3.87 14.15
CA ALA A 27 24.86 -2.94 14.98
C ALA A 27 24.16 -1.87 14.14
N LEU A 28 24.82 -1.31 13.11
CA LEU A 28 24.19 -0.38 12.17
C LEU A 28 23.07 -1.05 11.38
N LEU A 29 23.25 -2.30 10.93
CA LEU A 29 22.19 -3.08 10.27
C LEU A 29 21.03 -3.41 11.22
N PHE A 30 21.28 -3.54 12.52
CA PHE A 30 20.27 -3.80 13.55
C PHE A 30 19.52 -2.52 13.98
N PHE A 31 20.22 -1.38 14.10
CA PHE A 31 19.64 -0.09 14.47
C PHE A 31 19.00 0.66 13.29
N PHE A 32 19.42 0.39 12.06
CA PHE A 32 18.76 0.84 10.82
C PHE A 32 17.91 -0.26 10.18
N ALA A 33 17.60 -1.34 10.92
CA ALA A 33 16.67 -2.35 10.46
C ALA A 33 15.33 -1.63 10.14
N PRO A 34 14.86 -1.65 8.88
CA PRO A 34 13.57 -1.08 8.56
C PRO A 34 12.51 -1.73 9.45
N HIS A 35 11.58 -0.91 9.95
CA HIS A 35 10.38 -1.42 10.63
C HIS A 35 9.70 -2.48 9.75
N PRO A 36 9.09 -3.53 10.36
CA PRO A 36 8.40 -4.60 9.64
C PRO A 36 7.57 -4.04 8.50
N SER A 37 7.88 -4.45 7.27
CA SER A 37 6.99 -4.17 6.17
C SER A 37 5.95 -5.26 6.08
N ARG A 38 4.69 -4.85 6.06
CA ARG A 38 3.51 -5.70 6.27
C ARG A 38 2.59 -5.80 5.06
N ALA A 39 2.98 -5.19 3.95
CA ALA A 39 2.29 -5.26 2.67
C ALA A 39 3.25 -5.81 1.61
N TYR A 40 2.96 -6.98 1.04
CA TYR A 40 3.73 -7.53 -0.07
C TYR A 40 2.83 -8.22 -1.10
N SER A 41 2.27 -7.49 -2.06
CA SER A 41 1.92 -8.00 -3.41
C SER A 41 1.84 -6.83 -4.41
N PHE A 42 2.77 -5.89 -4.27
CA PHE A 42 2.72 -4.59 -4.95
C PHE A 42 2.77 -4.72 -6.48
N LEU A 43 3.41 -5.76 -7.03
CA LEU A 43 3.50 -5.93 -8.49
C LEU A 43 2.16 -6.34 -9.09
N THR A 44 1.36 -7.12 -8.35
CA THR A 44 0.00 -7.46 -8.78
C THR A 44 -0.89 -6.22 -8.88
N HIS A 45 -0.86 -5.31 -7.90
CA HIS A 45 -1.60 -4.04 -7.99
C HIS A 45 -1.18 -3.19 -9.19
N GLU A 46 0.13 -3.06 -9.39
CA GLU A 46 0.69 -2.36 -10.55
C GLU A 46 0.25 -3.00 -11.87
N SER A 47 0.13 -4.33 -11.90
CA SER A 47 -0.32 -5.07 -13.08
C SER A 47 -1.81 -4.86 -13.37
N ILE A 48 -2.68 -4.75 -12.35
CA ILE A 48 -4.09 -4.43 -12.57
C ILE A 48 -4.23 -3.08 -13.30
N ILE A 49 -3.39 -2.10 -12.98
CA ILE A 49 -3.33 -0.83 -13.72
C ILE A 49 -2.98 -1.06 -15.19
N ASP A 50 -1.94 -1.85 -15.47
CA ASP A 50 -1.52 -2.14 -16.84
C ASP A 50 -2.62 -2.86 -17.64
N LEU A 51 -3.30 -3.83 -17.02
CA LEU A 51 -4.36 -4.61 -17.64
C LEU A 51 -5.60 -3.76 -17.94
N ALA A 52 -5.90 -2.77 -17.10
CA ALA A 52 -7.06 -1.89 -17.24
C ALA A 52 -6.75 -0.57 -17.98
N TRP A 53 -5.48 -0.28 -18.29
CA TRP A 53 -5.07 1.04 -18.77
C TRP A 53 -5.77 1.46 -20.06
N ASP A 54 -5.56 0.71 -21.14
CA ASP A 54 -6.18 1.02 -22.44
C ASP A 54 -7.67 0.66 -22.52
N PRO A 55 -8.15 -0.46 -21.92
CA PRO A 55 -9.58 -0.80 -21.96
C PRO A 55 -10.49 0.16 -21.17
N ALA A 56 -10.03 0.65 -20.02
CA ALA A 56 -10.91 1.29 -19.02
C ALA A 56 -10.42 2.67 -18.56
N ILE A 57 -9.19 2.74 -18.02
CA ILE A 57 -8.68 3.95 -17.36
C ILE A 57 -8.51 5.10 -18.35
N LYS A 58 -7.71 4.90 -19.41
CA LYS A 58 -7.41 5.92 -20.41
C LYS A 58 -8.66 6.44 -21.14
N PRO A 59 -9.62 5.60 -21.57
CA PRO A 59 -10.89 6.08 -22.11
C PRO A 59 -11.63 7.00 -21.13
N LEU A 60 -11.71 6.64 -19.85
CA LEU A 60 -12.37 7.48 -18.84
C LEU A 60 -11.62 8.80 -18.60
N LEU A 61 -10.28 8.77 -18.57
CA LEU A 61 -9.46 9.98 -18.47
C LEU A 61 -9.72 10.91 -19.65
N LEU A 62 -9.70 10.40 -20.88
CA LEU A 62 -9.94 11.20 -22.09
C LEU A 62 -11.38 11.68 -22.21
N LYS A 63 -12.36 10.91 -21.72
CA LYS A 63 -13.76 11.36 -21.64
C LYS A 63 -13.91 12.59 -20.75
N ARG A 64 -13.19 12.62 -19.61
CA ARG A 64 -13.25 13.74 -18.65
C ARG A 64 -12.31 14.90 -19.02
N TYR A 65 -11.17 14.59 -19.64
CA TYR A 65 -10.10 15.53 -19.98
C TYR A 65 -9.68 15.35 -21.46
N PRO A 66 -10.53 15.77 -22.43
CA PRO A 66 -10.37 15.44 -23.86
C PRO A 66 -9.12 16.04 -24.51
N HIS A 67 -8.53 17.08 -23.92
CA HIS A 67 -7.32 17.74 -24.42
C HIS A 67 -6.02 17.18 -23.81
N THR A 68 -6.08 16.05 -23.10
CA THR A 68 -4.88 15.43 -22.52
C THR A 68 -3.96 14.91 -23.62
N THR A 69 -2.74 15.43 -23.69
CA THR A 69 -1.74 14.98 -24.67
C THR A 69 -1.21 13.58 -24.35
N ALA A 70 -0.53 12.94 -25.31
CA ALA A 70 0.15 11.66 -25.06
C ALA A 70 1.18 11.73 -23.92
N THR A 71 1.89 12.85 -23.79
CA THR A 71 2.79 13.09 -22.64
C THR A 71 2.01 13.23 -21.33
N GLY A 72 0.87 13.94 -21.35
CA GLY A 72 -0.02 14.03 -20.19
C GLY A 72 -0.55 12.67 -19.75
N LEU A 73 -0.97 11.82 -20.68
CA LEU A 73 -1.40 10.45 -20.39
C LEU A 73 -0.27 9.60 -19.78
N ARG A 74 0.97 9.74 -20.26
CA ARG A 74 2.12 9.04 -19.68
C ARG A 74 2.37 9.46 -18.23
N ILE A 75 2.25 10.75 -17.91
CA ILE A 75 2.40 11.26 -16.54
C ILE A 75 1.24 10.75 -15.66
N ALA A 76 0.00 10.85 -16.16
CA ALA A 76 -1.18 10.33 -15.49
C ALA A 76 -1.06 8.82 -15.20
N HIS A 77 -0.41 8.05 -16.07
CA HIS A 77 -0.13 6.63 -15.82
C HIS A 77 0.72 6.45 -14.56
N GLY A 78 1.81 7.23 -14.40
CA GLY A 78 2.60 7.23 -13.18
C GLY A 78 1.83 7.65 -11.92
N TYR A 79 0.76 8.46 -12.06
CA TYR A 79 -0.15 8.75 -10.97
C TYR A 79 -1.07 7.57 -10.63
N ALA A 80 -1.62 6.87 -11.64
CA ALA A 80 -2.39 5.63 -11.42
C ALA A 80 -1.56 4.56 -10.70
N TYR A 81 -0.30 4.36 -11.13
CA TYR A 81 0.67 3.54 -10.40
C TYR A 81 0.87 3.99 -8.95
N GLY A 82 1.03 5.30 -8.72
CA GLY A 82 1.18 5.84 -7.38
C GLY A 82 -0.06 5.64 -6.49
N GLY A 83 -1.25 5.56 -7.07
CA GLY A 83 -2.50 5.25 -6.40
C GLY A 83 -2.70 3.75 -6.15
N SER A 84 -2.22 2.87 -7.05
CA SER A 84 -2.45 1.42 -6.97
C SER A 84 -1.90 0.73 -5.73
N THR A 85 -1.01 1.38 -4.99
CA THR A 85 -0.43 0.85 -3.74
C THR A 85 -0.43 1.91 -2.64
N ILE A 86 -1.23 2.98 -2.76
CA ILE A 86 -1.16 4.08 -1.79
C ILE A 86 -1.64 3.63 -0.41
N GLN A 87 -2.70 2.84 -0.33
CA GLN A 87 -3.23 2.32 0.93
C GLN A 87 -2.18 1.48 1.69
N ASP A 88 -1.26 0.81 0.99
CA ASP A 88 -0.11 0.09 1.59
C ASP A 88 1.03 0.98 2.07
N ALA A 89 1.01 2.28 1.79
CA ALA A 89 2.13 3.17 2.08
C ALA A 89 2.54 3.17 3.56
N GLY A 90 1.61 2.88 4.46
CA GLY A 90 1.85 2.73 5.88
C GLY A 90 2.57 1.43 6.26
N TYR A 91 2.37 0.36 5.49
CA TYR A 91 2.97 -0.95 5.68
C TYR A 91 4.31 -1.16 4.96
N TYR A 92 4.77 -0.23 4.13
CA TYR A 92 6.12 -0.29 3.55
C TYR A 92 7.20 0.20 4.54
N PRO A 93 8.49 -0.09 4.29
CA PRO A 93 9.58 0.40 5.13
C PRO A 93 9.50 1.91 5.40
N PHE A 94 9.66 2.28 6.68
CA PHE A 94 9.54 3.65 7.20
C PHE A 94 8.12 4.25 7.16
N GLY A 95 7.12 3.45 6.79
CA GLY A 95 5.70 3.78 6.82
C GLY A 95 5.15 3.97 8.23
N LYS A 96 3.84 4.22 8.28
CA LYS A 96 3.06 4.35 9.51
C LYS A 96 1.84 3.43 9.39
N ASP A 97 1.85 2.29 10.07
CA ASP A 97 0.78 1.29 10.03
C ASP A 97 -0.60 1.92 10.16
N PHE A 98 -0.77 2.91 11.05
CA PHE A 98 -2.07 3.57 11.24
C PHE A 98 -2.64 4.23 9.98
N PHE A 99 -1.80 4.68 9.05
CA PHE A 99 -2.29 5.16 7.76
C PHE A 99 -2.92 4.02 6.96
N SER A 100 -2.21 2.90 6.84
CA SER A 100 -2.70 1.71 6.14
C SER A 100 -3.89 1.08 6.85
N ASP A 101 -3.85 0.97 8.18
CA ASP A 101 -4.97 0.46 8.98
C ASP A 101 -6.26 1.24 8.68
N LEU A 102 -6.18 2.58 8.63
CA LEU A 102 -7.33 3.41 8.27
C LEU A 102 -7.82 3.07 6.87
N THR A 103 -6.93 3.06 5.88
CA THR A 103 -7.31 2.86 4.48
C THR A 103 -7.70 1.43 4.13
N HIS A 104 -7.43 0.44 4.98
CA HIS A 104 -7.81 -0.97 4.81
C HIS A 104 -9.03 -1.40 5.62
N TYR A 105 -9.32 -0.74 6.75
CA TYR A 105 -10.30 -1.25 7.70
C TYR A 105 -11.40 -0.25 8.07
N VAL A 106 -11.20 1.05 7.86
CA VAL A 106 -12.12 2.08 8.34
C VAL A 106 -12.50 3.01 7.21
N ARG A 107 -13.79 3.09 6.86
CA ARG A 107 -14.27 4.05 5.86
C ARG A 107 -13.52 3.98 4.52
N THR A 108 -13.14 2.77 4.11
CA THR A 108 -12.28 2.48 2.95
C THR A 108 -12.87 2.97 1.63
N GLY A 109 -14.13 2.64 1.35
CA GLY A 109 -14.85 3.13 0.18
C GLY A 109 -15.07 4.64 0.21
N ALA A 110 -15.32 5.22 1.39
CA ALA A 110 -15.44 6.67 1.53
C ALA A 110 -14.12 7.40 1.20
N PHE A 111 -12.97 6.82 1.55
CA PHE A 111 -11.65 7.38 1.20
C PHE A 111 -11.44 7.45 -0.31
N VAL A 112 -11.69 6.33 -1.03
CA VAL A 112 -11.56 6.28 -2.49
C VAL A 112 -12.59 7.19 -3.17
N THR A 113 -13.83 7.21 -2.66
CA THR A 113 -14.89 8.10 -3.16
C THR A 113 -14.48 9.57 -3.03
N ALA A 114 -13.87 9.98 -1.91
CA ALA A 114 -13.37 11.33 -1.71
C ALA A 114 -12.24 11.68 -2.70
N LEU A 115 -11.30 10.76 -2.96
CA LEU A 115 -10.25 10.95 -3.97
C LEU A 115 -10.84 11.20 -5.37
N LEU A 116 -11.82 10.38 -5.79
CA LEU A 116 -12.47 10.50 -7.10
C LEU A 116 -13.28 11.79 -7.26
N ARG A 117 -14.00 12.17 -6.20
CA ARG A 117 -14.83 13.38 -6.18
C ARG A 117 -13.97 14.64 -6.22
N ASP A 118 -12.86 14.67 -5.48
CA ASP A 118 -12.06 15.88 -5.24
C ASP A 118 -10.90 16.08 -6.23
N SER A 119 -10.69 15.12 -7.14
CA SER A 119 -9.71 15.23 -8.22
C SER A 119 -10.05 16.37 -9.18
N ARG A 120 -9.07 17.24 -9.47
CA ARG A 120 -9.27 18.46 -10.29
C ARG A 120 -8.63 18.40 -11.67
N ASN A 121 -7.72 17.47 -11.91
CA ASN A 121 -7.02 17.30 -13.17
C ASN A 121 -6.79 15.83 -13.48
N VAL A 122 -6.28 15.55 -14.68
CA VAL A 122 -6.07 14.19 -15.19
C VAL A 122 -5.15 13.36 -14.28
N ASP A 123 -4.13 13.97 -13.70
CA ASP A 123 -3.16 13.31 -12.81
C ASP A 123 -3.79 12.92 -11.47
N GLU A 124 -4.50 13.85 -10.84
CA GLU A 124 -5.26 13.61 -9.60
C GLU A 124 -6.34 12.54 -9.81
N PHE A 125 -7.00 12.55 -10.97
CA PHE A 125 -8.05 11.58 -11.27
C PHE A 125 -7.47 10.20 -11.58
N ALA A 126 -6.36 10.12 -12.31
CA ALA A 126 -5.65 8.86 -12.54
C ALA A 126 -5.14 8.26 -11.23
N PHE A 127 -4.62 9.07 -10.32
CA PHE A 127 -4.25 8.62 -8.97
C PHE A 127 -5.44 8.04 -8.20
N ALA A 128 -6.60 8.71 -8.25
CA ALA A 128 -7.81 8.23 -7.59
C ALA A 128 -8.32 6.91 -8.19
N LEU A 129 -8.22 6.74 -9.50
CA LEU A 129 -8.51 5.46 -10.18
C LEU A 129 -7.50 4.37 -9.76
N GLY A 130 -6.23 4.73 -9.58
CA GLY A 130 -5.24 3.85 -8.96
C GLY A 130 -5.64 3.36 -7.57
N ALA A 131 -6.08 4.27 -6.70
CA ALA A 131 -6.56 3.90 -5.36
C ALA A 131 -7.82 3.02 -5.40
N LEU A 132 -8.70 3.23 -6.40
CA LEU A 132 -9.85 2.34 -6.65
C LEU A 132 -9.40 0.93 -7.06
N SER A 133 -8.38 0.82 -7.92
CA SER A 133 -7.81 -0.49 -8.29
C SER A 133 -7.27 -1.24 -7.08
N HIS A 134 -6.60 -0.56 -6.14
CA HIS A 134 -6.16 -1.18 -4.89
C HIS A 134 -7.34 -1.67 -4.05
N TYR A 135 -8.36 -0.83 -3.85
CA TYR A 135 -9.57 -1.19 -3.10
C TYR A 135 -10.24 -2.46 -3.62
N VAL A 136 -10.36 -2.60 -4.95
CA VAL A 136 -10.93 -3.79 -5.59
C VAL A 136 -9.96 -4.98 -5.47
N GLY A 137 -8.68 -4.73 -5.75
CA GLY A 137 -7.62 -5.73 -5.75
C GLY A 137 -7.47 -6.46 -4.43
N ASP A 138 -7.47 -5.73 -3.30
CA ASP A 138 -7.38 -6.36 -1.98
C ASP A 138 -8.67 -7.10 -1.61
N ALA A 139 -9.83 -6.43 -1.76
CA ALA A 139 -11.11 -7.00 -1.36
C ALA A 139 -11.38 -8.36 -2.04
N ILE A 140 -11.01 -8.49 -3.32
CA ILE A 140 -11.14 -9.74 -4.08
C ILE A 140 -9.93 -10.64 -3.88
N GLY A 141 -8.71 -10.11 -4.00
CA GLY A 141 -7.46 -10.86 -3.92
C GLY A 141 -7.29 -11.56 -2.59
N HIS A 142 -7.55 -10.88 -1.47
CA HIS A 142 -7.40 -11.46 -0.14
C HIS A 142 -8.46 -12.53 0.11
N SER A 143 -9.72 -12.21 -0.15
CA SER A 143 -10.85 -13.11 0.14
C SER A 143 -10.83 -14.40 -0.70
N TYR A 144 -10.48 -14.30 -1.99
CA TYR A 144 -10.52 -15.45 -2.91
C TYR A 144 -9.19 -16.21 -3.07
N ALA A 145 -8.06 -15.50 -2.99
CA ALA A 145 -6.75 -16.08 -3.25
C ALA A 145 -5.89 -16.19 -1.99
N VAL A 146 -5.57 -15.06 -1.34
CA VAL A 146 -4.57 -15.06 -0.25
C VAL A 146 -5.06 -15.82 0.97
N ASN A 147 -6.21 -15.47 1.55
CA ASN A 147 -6.68 -16.08 2.80
C ASN A 147 -6.89 -17.60 2.69
N PRO A 148 -7.46 -18.14 1.58
CA PRO A 148 -7.50 -19.58 1.35
C PRO A 148 -6.12 -20.19 1.09
N ALA A 149 -5.22 -19.48 0.38
CA ALA A 149 -3.88 -19.97 0.12
C ALA A 149 -3.04 -20.07 1.40
N VAL A 150 -3.17 -19.14 2.34
CA VAL A 150 -2.52 -19.23 3.66
C VAL A 150 -2.95 -20.51 4.38
N ALA A 151 -4.24 -20.87 4.33
CA ALA A 151 -4.70 -22.13 4.89
C ALA A 151 -4.05 -23.35 4.23
N ILE A 152 -3.91 -23.34 2.90
CA ILE A 152 -3.34 -24.45 2.14
C ILE A 152 -1.82 -24.58 2.37
N GLU A 153 -1.09 -23.48 2.29
CA GLU A 153 0.39 -23.48 2.36
C GLU A 153 0.91 -23.61 3.80
N PHE A 154 0.06 -23.40 4.81
CA PHE A 154 0.40 -23.51 6.23
C PHE A 154 -0.53 -24.48 6.99
N PRO A 155 -0.32 -25.81 6.87
CA PRO A 155 -1.19 -26.81 7.49
C PRO A 155 -1.34 -26.70 9.01
N GLY A 156 -0.34 -26.13 9.70
CA GLY A 156 -0.42 -25.84 11.13
C GLY A 156 -1.46 -24.78 11.45
N LEU A 157 -1.51 -23.71 10.66
CA LEU A 157 -2.50 -22.65 10.81
C LEU A 157 -3.89 -23.14 10.37
N HIS A 158 -3.97 -23.98 9.32
CA HIS A 158 -5.23 -24.61 8.92
C HIS A 158 -5.89 -25.38 10.06
N ARG A 159 -5.11 -26.15 10.82
CA ARG A 159 -5.64 -26.88 11.99
C ARG A 159 -6.15 -25.95 13.09
N GLN A 160 -5.62 -24.74 13.18
CA GLN A 160 -5.96 -23.77 14.23
C GLN A 160 -7.14 -22.87 13.85
N TYR A 161 -7.17 -22.38 12.61
CA TYR A 161 -8.08 -21.33 12.15
C TYR A 161 -9.06 -21.80 11.06
N GLY A 162 -8.81 -22.95 10.44
CA GLY A 162 -9.68 -23.51 9.40
C GLY A 162 -9.25 -23.12 7.98
N LYS A 163 -10.24 -23.01 7.08
CA LYS A 163 -10.03 -22.90 5.62
C LYS A 163 -9.70 -21.49 5.13
N ILE A 164 -9.98 -20.48 5.93
CA ILE A 164 -9.77 -19.07 5.62
C ILE A 164 -8.94 -18.53 6.77
N ILE A 165 -7.75 -18.00 6.46
CA ILE A 165 -6.82 -17.46 7.45
C ILE A 165 -6.49 -16.06 7.01
N THR A 166 -6.97 -15.09 7.78
CA THR A 166 -6.88 -13.67 7.49
C THR A 166 -5.53 -13.10 7.89
N TYR A 167 -5.28 -11.85 7.52
CA TYR A 167 -4.12 -11.11 7.97
C TYR A 167 -4.07 -11.01 9.50
N GLU A 168 -5.20 -10.79 10.18
CA GLU A 168 -5.25 -10.71 11.65
C GLU A 168 -4.86 -12.02 12.35
N ASP A 169 -5.15 -13.17 11.73
CA ASP A 169 -4.81 -14.49 12.28
C ASP A 169 -3.29 -14.75 12.21
N SER A 170 -2.66 -14.42 11.08
CA SER A 170 -1.24 -14.66 10.88
C SER A 170 -0.58 -13.67 9.92
N PRO A 171 -0.21 -12.45 10.37
CA PRO A 171 0.33 -11.40 9.51
C PRO A 171 1.53 -11.84 8.67
N HIS A 172 2.47 -12.59 9.27
CA HIS A 172 3.67 -13.04 8.56
C HIS A 172 3.36 -14.12 7.53
N SER A 173 2.45 -15.06 7.81
CA SER A 173 2.13 -16.14 6.86
C SER A 173 1.34 -15.61 5.69
N HIS A 174 0.49 -14.63 5.95
CA HIS A 174 -0.26 -13.86 4.95
C HIS A 174 0.70 -13.16 3.98
N VAL A 175 1.57 -12.29 4.50
CA VAL A 175 2.61 -11.58 3.73
C VAL A 175 3.54 -12.51 2.95
N ARG A 176 3.91 -13.67 3.52
CA ARG A 176 4.75 -14.68 2.84
C ARG A 176 4.04 -15.36 1.66
N THR A 177 2.72 -15.44 1.69
CA THR A 177 1.89 -16.05 0.65
C THR A 177 1.64 -15.05 -0.47
N GLU A 178 1.23 -13.83 -0.13
CA GLU A 178 1.08 -12.72 -1.07
C GLU A 178 2.35 -12.49 -1.88
N PHE A 179 3.48 -12.37 -1.20
CA PHE A 179 4.74 -12.10 -1.88
C PHE A 179 5.13 -13.26 -2.79
N ALA A 180 4.84 -14.50 -2.38
CA ALA A 180 5.12 -15.67 -3.19
C ALA A 180 4.34 -15.69 -4.51
N PHE A 181 3.12 -15.17 -4.55
CA PHE A 181 2.40 -14.98 -5.81
C PHE A 181 3.11 -13.99 -6.73
N ASP A 182 3.52 -12.84 -6.20
CA ASP A 182 4.31 -11.87 -6.96
C ASP A 182 5.61 -12.51 -7.51
N ILE A 183 6.32 -13.31 -6.70
CA ILE A 183 7.55 -14.00 -7.15
C ILE A 183 7.25 -15.03 -8.24
N ASP A 184 6.17 -15.81 -8.10
CA ASP A 184 5.75 -16.77 -9.10
C ASP A 184 5.47 -16.10 -10.45
N GLN A 185 4.64 -15.06 -10.46
CA GLN A 185 4.29 -14.33 -11.69
C GLN A 185 5.50 -13.59 -12.28
N LEU A 186 6.33 -12.96 -11.45
CA LEU A 186 7.56 -12.31 -11.89
C LEU A 186 8.54 -13.32 -12.51
N SER A 187 8.63 -14.53 -11.96
CA SER A 187 9.50 -15.59 -12.48
C SER A 187 9.10 -16.09 -13.88
N LYS A 188 7.83 -15.89 -14.24
CA LYS A 188 7.23 -16.25 -15.52
C LYS A 188 7.09 -15.06 -16.48
N ASP A 189 7.82 -13.96 -16.20
CA ASP A 189 7.85 -12.76 -17.03
C ASP A 189 6.47 -12.06 -17.19
N ARG A 190 5.53 -12.27 -16.26
CA ARG A 190 4.15 -11.77 -16.39
C ARG A 190 3.95 -10.33 -15.96
N PHE A 191 4.90 -9.74 -15.25
CA PHE A 191 4.83 -8.34 -14.86
C PHE A 191 5.61 -7.42 -15.79
N ALA A 192 5.25 -6.14 -15.73
CA ALA A 192 5.97 -5.10 -16.42
C ALA A 192 7.46 -5.07 -16.00
N PRO A 193 8.40 -4.98 -16.94
CA PRO A 193 9.83 -5.01 -16.60
C PRO A 193 10.24 -3.84 -15.73
N THR A 194 11.20 -4.04 -14.83
CA THR A 194 11.68 -2.98 -13.91
C THR A 194 12.05 -1.67 -14.62
N ALA A 195 12.66 -1.74 -15.81
CA ALA A 195 13.02 -0.54 -16.56
C ALA A 195 11.79 0.23 -17.05
N TYR A 196 10.72 -0.47 -17.46
CA TYR A 196 9.44 0.13 -17.79
C TYR A 196 8.81 0.79 -16.56
N LEU A 197 8.72 0.06 -15.45
CA LEU A 197 8.19 0.53 -14.17
C LEU A 197 8.87 1.83 -13.68
N ARG A 198 10.19 1.95 -13.86
CA ARG A 198 10.93 3.18 -13.55
C ARG A 198 10.64 4.33 -14.52
N SER A 199 10.34 4.01 -15.78
CA SER A 199 10.09 4.99 -16.84
C SER A 199 8.70 5.63 -16.74
N VAL A 200 7.68 4.87 -16.30
CA VAL A 200 6.31 5.35 -16.13
C VAL A 200 6.18 6.27 -14.92
N GLY A 201 6.93 5.97 -13.86
CA GLY A 201 6.96 6.76 -12.65
C GLY A 201 5.94 6.31 -11.61
N MET A 202 5.91 7.04 -10.49
CA MET A 202 5.04 6.75 -9.35
C MET A 202 4.87 8.04 -8.54
N TYR A 203 3.69 8.64 -8.65
CA TYR A 203 3.43 10.01 -8.20
C TYR A 203 2.25 10.08 -7.25
N VAL A 204 2.32 10.99 -6.26
CA VAL A 204 1.28 11.18 -5.25
C VAL A 204 0.83 12.65 -5.23
N PRO A 205 -0.44 12.97 -5.51
CA PRO A 205 -0.96 14.33 -5.50
C PRO A 205 -1.22 14.76 -4.06
N ARG A 206 -0.23 15.37 -3.41
CA ARG A 206 -0.27 15.74 -1.99
C ARG A 206 -1.50 16.57 -1.59
N ARG A 207 -1.95 17.48 -2.47
CA ARG A 207 -3.12 18.33 -2.22
C ARG A 207 -4.39 17.47 -2.10
N LEU A 208 -4.63 16.61 -3.10
CA LEU A 208 -5.74 15.68 -3.11
C LEU A 208 -5.69 14.74 -1.90
N MET A 209 -4.52 14.15 -1.62
CA MET A 209 -4.34 13.27 -0.47
C MET A 209 -4.66 13.95 0.87
N ASN A 210 -4.19 15.17 1.09
CA ASN A 210 -4.50 15.91 2.31
C ASN A 210 -6.00 16.19 2.47
N GLN A 211 -6.66 16.57 1.38
CA GLN A 211 -8.09 16.87 1.38
C GLN A 211 -8.90 15.59 1.63
N ALA A 212 -8.76 14.57 0.78
CA ALA A 212 -9.53 13.33 0.89
C ALA A 212 -9.30 12.62 2.23
N PHE A 213 -8.06 12.60 2.73
CA PHE A 213 -7.75 12.00 4.03
C PHE A 213 -8.40 12.75 5.20
N TYR A 214 -8.37 14.09 5.19
CA TYR A 214 -9.04 14.88 6.23
C TYR A 214 -10.55 14.75 6.15
N GLU A 215 -11.13 14.81 4.95
CA GLU A 215 -12.58 14.67 4.77
C GLU A 215 -13.09 13.29 5.20
N THR A 216 -12.27 12.25 5.06
CA THR A 216 -12.64 10.88 5.44
C THR A 216 -12.44 10.62 6.93
N TYR A 217 -11.32 11.07 7.50
CA TYR A 217 -10.86 10.68 8.84
C TYR A 217 -10.79 11.82 9.86
N GLY A 218 -11.01 13.07 9.44
CA GLY A 218 -10.93 14.24 10.35
C GLY A 218 -9.52 14.51 10.88
N LEU A 219 -8.51 13.80 10.38
CA LEU A 219 -7.11 13.91 10.76
C LEU A 219 -6.34 14.58 9.63
N SER A 220 -5.43 15.50 9.96
CA SER A 220 -4.47 15.96 8.96
C SER A 220 -3.51 14.83 8.60
N LEU A 221 -3.17 14.70 7.33
CA LEU A 221 -2.25 13.66 6.88
C LEU A 221 -0.89 13.76 7.59
N ARG A 222 -0.40 14.99 7.80
CA ARG A 222 0.79 15.28 8.61
C ARG A 222 0.72 14.72 10.04
N SER A 223 -0.44 14.70 10.68
CA SER A 223 -0.57 14.16 12.04
C SER A 223 -0.38 12.64 12.11
N VAL A 224 -0.53 11.96 10.98
CA VAL A 224 -0.40 10.49 10.85
C VAL A 224 0.96 10.12 10.24
N LEU A 225 1.31 10.71 9.09
CA LEU A 225 2.53 10.39 8.34
C LEU A 225 3.77 11.20 8.78
N GLY A 226 3.59 12.28 9.54
CA GLY A 226 4.67 13.23 9.80
C GLY A 226 5.02 14.05 8.56
N ASN A 227 6.30 14.10 8.18
CA ASN A 227 6.71 14.85 6.99
C ASN A 227 6.30 14.10 5.71
N GLU A 228 5.21 14.54 5.09
CA GLU A 228 4.64 13.95 3.86
C GLU A 228 5.64 13.83 2.71
N ARG A 229 6.55 14.79 2.52
CA ARG A 229 7.56 14.71 1.44
C ARG A 229 8.57 13.60 1.67
N VAL A 230 8.87 13.30 2.93
CA VAL A 230 9.75 12.19 3.32
C VAL A 230 8.96 10.88 3.21
N ALA A 231 7.75 10.83 3.76
CA ALA A 231 6.88 9.67 3.71
C ALA A 231 6.65 9.19 2.26
N PHE A 232 6.23 10.08 1.35
CA PHE A 232 5.97 9.71 -0.04
C PHE A 232 7.24 9.41 -0.84
N ARG A 233 8.40 9.98 -0.48
CA ARG A 233 9.68 9.52 -1.05
C ARG A 233 10.06 8.14 -0.56
N GLY A 234 9.83 7.84 0.72
CA GLY A 234 10.06 6.53 1.33
C GLY A 234 9.19 5.46 0.69
N TYR A 235 7.89 5.73 0.55
CA TYR A 235 6.93 4.92 -0.20
C TYR A 235 7.44 4.60 -1.61
N ARG A 236 7.71 5.63 -2.42
CA ARG A 236 8.20 5.44 -3.79
C ARG A 236 9.50 4.66 -3.87
N SER A 237 10.45 4.95 -2.97
CA SER A 237 11.75 4.28 -2.96
C SER A 237 11.63 2.82 -2.51
N SER A 238 10.68 2.53 -1.60
CA SER A 238 10.36 1.18 -1.17
C SER A 238 9.85 0.36 -2.35
N VAL A 239 8.80 0.83 -3.02
CA VAL A 239 8.18 0.11 -4.15
C VAL A 239 9.13 0.01 -5.35
N ARG A 240 9.66 1.14 -5.85
CA ARG A 240 10.41 1.18 -7.13
C ARG A 240 11.85 0.67 -7.07
N GLN A 241 12.44 0.60 -5.88
CA GLN A 241 13.86 0.28 -5.74
C GLN A 241 14.11 -0.86 -4.78
N PHE A 242 13.64 -0.74 -3.54
CA PHE A 242 13.98 -1.72 -2.51
C PHE A 242 13.25 -3.05 -2.75
N LEU A 243 11.92 -3.04 -2.78
CA LEU A 243 11.10 -4.24 -2.93
C LEU A 243 11.24 -4.88 -4.29
N THR A 244 11.35 -4.09 -5.37
CA THR A 244 11.68 -4.68 -6.68
C THR A 244 13.00 -5.45 -6.63
N ARG A 245 14.06 -4.94 -5.99
CA ARG A 245 15.34 -5.68 -5.88
C ARG A 245 15.20 -6.96 -5.06
N VAL A 246 14.44 -6.91 -3.97
CA VAL A 246 14.13 -8.09 -3.16
C VAL A 246 13.36 -9.11 -3.99
N ALA A 247 12.34 -8.70 -4.75
CA ALA A 247 11.54 -9.60 -5.59
C ALA A 247 12.38 -10.33 -6.64
N TYR A 248 13.25 -9.63 -7.37
CA TYR A 248 14.15 -10.30 -8.34
C TYR A 248 15.16 -11.22 -7.67
N ALA A 249 15.59 -10.91 -6.44
CA ALA A 249 16.46 -11.80 -5.67
C ALA A 249 15.71 -13.07 -5.23
N GLU A 250 14.46 -12.96 -4.78
CA GLU A 250 13.61 -14.11 -4.47
C GLU A 250 13.32 -14.95 -5.72
N VAL A 251 13.09 -14.34 -6.89
CA VAL A 251 12.96 -15.07 -8.16
C VAL A 251 14.20 -15.92 -8.43
N LEU A 252 15.40 -15.36 -8.23
CA LEU A 252 16.65 -16.12 -8.40
C LEU A 252 16.72 -17.34 -7.47
N LEU A 253 16.22 -17.20 -6.24
CA LEU A 253 16.23 -18.25 -5.21
C LEU A 253 15.13 -19.31 -5.42
N HIS A 254 13.95 -18.91 -5.91
CA HIS A 254 12.74 -19.74 -5.84
C HIS A 254 12.14 -20.16 -7.19
N ARG A 255 12.48 -19.52 -8.32
CA ARG A 255 11.84 -19.79 -9.65
C ARG A 255 11.76 -21.27 -10.05
N LYS A 256 12.72 -22.10 -9.63
CA LYS A 256 12.76 -23.54 -9.97
C LYS A 256 11.74 -24.38 -9.19
N ARG A 257 11.11 -23.83 -8.15
CA ARG A 257 10.15 -24.50 -7.27
C ARG A 257 8.71 -24.06 -7.54
N MET A 258 8.51 -23.14 -8.47
CA MET A 258 7.20 -22.63 -8.83
C MET A 258 6.41 -23.65 -9.65
N PRO A 259 5.08 -23.72 -9.47
CA PRO A 259 4.25 -24.69 -10.16
C PRO A 259 4.22 -24.40 -11.68
N PRO A 260 4.09 -25.43 -12.52
CA PRO A 260 3.82 -25.23 -13.93
C PRO A 260 2.38 -24.74 -14.13
N ASP A 261 2.18 -23.99 -15.20
CA ASP A 261 0.87 -23.43 -15.54
C ASP A 261 -0.14 -24.50 -15.90
N VAL A 262 -1.39 -24.29 -15.49
CA VAL A 262 -2.51 -25.12 -15.91
C VAL A 262 -3.31 -24.35 -16.96
N ASN A 263 -3.45 -24.92 -18.16
CA ASN A 263 -4.13 -24.28 -19.29
C ASN A 263 -5.66 -24.30 -19.15
N THR A 264 -6.19 -23.54 -18.19
CA THR A 264 -7.62 -23.31 -17.98
C THR A 264 -8.13 -22.16 -18.86
N PRO A 265 -9.45 -22.03 -19.09
CA PRO A 265 -10.03 -20.85 -19.74
C PRO A 265 -9.59 -19.52 -19.10
N GLN A 266 -9.55 -19.47 -17.77
CA GLN A 266 -9.21 -18.27 -17.01
C GLN A 266 -7.72 -17.94 -17.11
N PHE A 267 -6.86 -18.96 -17.18
CA PHE A 267 -5.46 -18.74 -17.48
C PHE A 267 -5.24 -18.18 -18.89
N ARG A 268 -5.95 -18.67 -19.90
CA ARG A 268 -5.87 -18.12 -21.27
C ARG A 268 -6.34 -16.67 -21.33
N GLU A 269 -7.41 -16.34 -20.61
CA GLU A 269 -7.89 -14.97 -20.50
C GLU A 269 -6.86 -14.06 -19.83
N PHE A 270 -6.31 -14.48 -18.69
CA PHE A 270 -5.27 -13.76 -17.99
C PHE A 270 -4.05 -13.53 -18.89
N GLN A 271 -3.60 -14.56 -19.59
CA GLN A 271 -2.49 -14.47 -20.55
C GLN A 271 -2.81 -13.50 -21.70
N ALA A 272 -4.03 -13.50 -22.23
CA ALA A 272 -4.44 -12.59 -23.29
C ALA A 272 -4.45 -11.13 -22.83
N ARG A 273 -4.91 -10.86 -21.60
CA ARG A 273 -4.82 -9.53 -20.97
C ARG A 273 -3.37 -9.07 -20.84
N LEU A 274 -2.48 -9.93 -20.34
CA LEU A 274 -1.05 -9.61 -20.21
C LEU A 274 -0.36 -9.39 -21.56
N GLN A 275 -0.69 -10.19 -22.57
CA GLN A 275 -0.15 -10.01 -23.91
C GLN A 275 -0.56 -8.66 -24.49
N THR A 276 -1.84 -8.29 -24.33
CA THR A 276 -2.38 -7.01 -24.77
C THR A 276 -1.66 -5.85 -24.08
N ALA A 277 -1.60 -5.87 -22.75
CA ALA A 277 -0.92 -4.85 -21.96
C ALA A 277 0.57 -4.75 -22.32
N GLY A 278 1.24 -5.89 -22.49
CA GLY A 278 2.67 -5.94 -22.83
C GLY A 278 2.99 -5.42 -24.24
N GLN A 279 2.11 -5.67 -25.21
CA GLN A 279 2.22 -5.11 -26.55
C GLN A 279 2.01 -3.59 -26.54
N GLN A 280 0.92 -3.11 -25.93
CA GLN A 280 0.58 -1.68 -25.84
C GLN A 280 1.67 -0.87 -25.15
N ASN A 281 2.28 -1.43 -24.11
CA ASN A 281 3.32 -0.78 -23.32
C ASN A 281 4.75 -1.07 -23.84
N HIS A 282 4.88 -1.81 -24.93
CA HIS A 282 6.17 -2.22 -25.52
C HIS A 282 7.14 -2.85 -24.51
N TRP A 283 6.65 -3.68 -23.57
CA TRP A 283 7.46 -4.24 -22.49
C TRP A 283 8.72 -4.94 -22.98
N GLN A 284 8.68 -5.58 -24.15
CA GLN A 284 9.85 -6.27 -24.71
C GLN A 284 11.06 -5.34 -24.92
N ARG A 285 10.85 -4.04 -25.19
CA ARG A 285 11.95 -3.06 -25.32
C ARG A 285 12.65 -2.78 -23.99
N PHE A 286 11.99 -3.07 -22.87
CA PHE A 286 12.49 -2.85 -21.51
C PHE A 286 12.97 -4.14 -20.83
N ARG A 287 12.78 -5.31 -21.46
CA ARG A 287 13.19 -6.59 -20.89
C ARG A 287 14.69 -6.77 -20.97
N THR A 288 15.28 -7.10 -19.83
CA THR A 288 16.68 -7.47 -19.70
C THR A 288 16.77 -8.79 -18.95
N HIS A 289 17.30 -9.82 -19.61
CA HIS A 289 17.46 -11.16 -19.00
C HIS A 289 18.78 -11.33 -18.25
N HIS A 290 19.63 -10.30 -18.22
CA HIS A 290 20.90 -10.34 -17.49
C HIS A 290 20.70 -10.14 -15.98
N ILE A 291 21.09 -11.14 -15.20
CA ILE A 291 21.08 -11.09 -13.74
C ILE A 291 22.31 -10.32 -13.25
N GLY A 292 22.11 -9.05 -12.91
CA GLY A 292 23.17 -8.16 -12.41
C GLY A 292 23.73 -8.56 -11.03
N PHE A 293 24.91 -8.01 -10.71
CA PHE A 293 25.58 -8.21 -9.42
C PHE A 293 24.67 -7.86 -8.23
N SER A 294 23.92 -6.76 -8.32
CA SER A 294 23.01 -6.32 -7.27
C SER A 294 21.98 -7.40 -6.92
N THR A 295 21.32 -8.03 -7.90
CA THR A 295 20.35 -9.10 -7.65
C THR A 295 20.98 -10.30 -6.94
N ARG A 296 22.19 -10.71 -7.38
CA ARG A 296 22.93 -11.82 -6.73
C ARG A 296 23.33 -11.47 -5.30
N PHE A 297 23.73 -10.23 -5.05
CA PHE A 297 24.08 -9.74 -3.72
C PHE A 297 22.87 -9.75 -2.78
N TYR A 298 21.71 -9.27 -3.22
CA TYR A 298 20.47 -9.35 -2.43
C TYR A 298 20.07 -10.80 -2.16
N ALA A 299 20.18 -11.69 -3.15
CA ALA A 299 19.89 -13.11 -2.96
C ALA A 299 20.82 -13.75 -1.90
N PHE A 300 22.11 -13.41 -1.92
CA PHE A 300 23.05 -13.82 -0.88
C PHE A 300 22.64 -13.29 0.51
N LEU A 301 22.25 -12.01 0.62
CA LEU A 301 21.77 -11.45 1.89
C LEU A 301 20.53 -12.18 2.42
N ILE A 302 19.57 -12.48 1.55
CA ILE A 302 18.35 -13.21 1.90
C ILE A 302 18.69 -14.60 2.46
N LEU A 303 19.71 -15.28 1.93
CA LEU A 303 20.13 -16.60 2.40
C LEU A 303 20.76 -16.59 3.80
N ILE A 304 21.53 -15.55 4.13
CA ILE A 304 22.31 -15.50 5.39
C ILE A 304 21.56 -14.84 6.55
N VAL A 305 20.55 -14.01 6.26
CA VAL A 305 19.81 -13.27 7.28
C VAL A 305 18.91 -14.22 8.08
N PRO A 306 18.95 -14.17 9.43
CA PRO A 306 18.07 -14.96 10.27
C PRO A 306 16.61 -14.54 10.05
N LYS A 307 15.74 -15.53 9.83
CA LYS A 307 14.33 -15.34 9.50
C LYS A 307 13.46 -15.14 10.75
N VAL A 308 13.79 -14.12 11.53
CA VAL A 308 13.13 -13.80 12.82
C VAL A 308 12.44 -12.45 12.75
N GLY A 309 11.26 -12.33 13.35
CA GLY A 309 10.47 -11.10 13.33
C GLY A 309 10.07 -10.72 11.91
N SER A 310 10.24 -9.46 11.53
CA SER A 310 9.96 -8.96 10.17
C SER A 310 10.74 -9.67 9.07
N LEU A 311 11.94 -10.15 9.36
CA LEU A 311 12.76 -10.85 8.36
C LEU A 311 12.25 -12.26 8.07
N SER A 312 11.27 -12.76 8.85
CA SER A 312 10.58 -14.02 8.56
C SER A 312 9.76 -13.95 7.27
N ASP A 313 9.37 -12.75 6.83
CA ASP A 313 8.62 -12.52 5.59
C ASP A 313 9.41 -12.90 4.33
N LEU A 314 10.75 -12.88 4.43
CA LEU A 314 11.68 -13.38 3.40
C LEU A 314 11.78 -14.92 3.36
N SER A 315 10.87 -15.64 4.01
CA SER A 315 10.78 -17.09 3.97
C SER A 315 9.56 -17.51 3.16
N ILE A 316 9.43 -16.99 1.94
CA ILE A 316 8.23 -17.15 1.12
C ILE A 316 7.79 -18.61 1.01
N ARG A 317 6.48 -18.83 0.98
CA ARG A 317 5.88 -20.13 0.69
C ARG A 317 5.26 -20.05 -0.69
N GLY A 318 6.01 -20.56 -1.68
CA GLY A 318 5.59 -20.63 -3.08
C GLY A 318 4.19 -21.25 -3.23
N PRO A 319 3.37 -20.79 -4.18
CA PRO A 319 2.08 -21.41 -4.44
C PRO A 319 2.24 -22.84 -4.96
N ASN A 320 1.20 -23.64 -4.81
CA ASN A 320 0.96 -24.84 -5.61
C ASN A 320 0.00 -24.55 -6.76
N GLN A 321 -0.31 -25.54 -7.60
CA GLN A 321 -1.19 -25.34 -8.76
C GLN A 321 -2.59 -24.82 -8.37
N ALA A 322 -3.16 -25.28 -7.26
CA ALA A 322 -4.49 -24.86 -6.83
C ALA A 322 -4.48 -23.41 -6.32
N THR A 323 -3.44 -23.00 -5.60
CA THR A 323 -3.30 -21.62 -5.12
C THR A 323 -2.90 -20.65 -6.23
N GLU A 324 -2.07 -21.06 -7.21
CA GLU A 324 -1.81 -20.25 -8.42
C GLU A 324 -3.09 -20.05 -9.24
N GLN A 325 -3.91 -21.09 -9.41
CA GLN A 325 -5.19 -20.93 -10.09
C GLN A 325 -6.07 -19.90 -9.38
N ARG A 326 -6.21 -19.96 -8.05
CA ARG A 326 -6.96 -18.96 -7.27
C ARG A 326 -6.46 -17.54 -7.51
N TYR A 327 -5.14 -17.35 -7.53
CA TYR A 327 -4.53 -16.06 -7.87
C TYR A 327 -4.94 -15.57 -9.27
N ILE A 328 -4.86 -16.44 -10.28
CA ILE A 328 -5.27 -16.09 -11.66
C ILE A 328 -6.76 -15.70 -11.70
N TYR A 329 -7.62 -16.47 -11.05
CA TYR A 329 -9.05 -16.16 -10.94
C TYR A 329 -9.27 -14.80 -10.28
N SER A 330 -8.63 -14.54 -9.13
CA SER A 330 -8.82 -13.28 -8.41
C SER A 330 -8.31 -12.08 -9.19
N VAL A 331 -7.24 -12.20 -9.98
CA VAL A 331 -6.75 -11.08 -10.81
C VAL A 331 -7.72 -10.78 -11.94
N ASN A 332 -8.25 -11.79 -12.65
CA ASN A 332 -9.25 -11.55 -13.69
C ASN A 332 -10.50 -10.89 -13.11
N ASP A 333 -11.03 -11.44 -12.00
CA ASP A 333 -12.22 -10.92 -11.33
C ASP A 333 -12.01 -9.48 -10.82
N ALA A 334 -10.83 -9.18 -10.27
CA ALA A 334 -10.49 -7.83 -9.86
C ALA A 334 -10.40 -6.84 -11.03
N VAL A 335 -9.89 -7.25 -12.19
CA VAL A 335 -9.87 -6.38 -13.39
C VAL A 335 -11.29 -6.15 -13.91
N ASP A 336 -12.15 -7.18 -13.88
CA ASP A 336 -13.52 -7.08 -14.38
C ASP A 336 -14.42 -6.21 -13.48
N GLU A 337 -14.34 -6.41 -12.17
CA GLU A 337 -15.04 -5.54 -11.21
C GLU A 337 -14.51 -4.10 -11.30
N TYR A 338 -13.20 -3.91 -11.45
CA TYR A 338 -12.62 -2.59 -11.62
C TYR A 338 -13.08 -1.90 -12.91
N ASP A 339 -13.14 -2.61 -14.05
CA ASP A 339 -13.68 -2.09 -15.31
C ASP A 339 -15.17 -1.73 -15.16
N PHE A 340 -15.96 -2.60 -14.51
CA PHE A 340 -17.37 -2.33 -14.23
C PHE A 340 -17.56 -1.04 -13.41
N LEU A 341 -16.73 -0.82 -12.37
CA LEU A 341 -16.78 0.37 -11.54
C LEU A 341 -16.34 1.64 -12.31
N ILE A 342 -15.29 1.56 -13.15
CA ILE A 342 -14.88 2.64 -14.05
C ILE A 342 -16.02 2.99 -15.02
N GLY A 343 -16.65 1.99 -15.64
CA GLY A 343 -17.79 2.18 -16.52
C GLY A 343 -18.97 2.83 -15.79
N THR A 344 -19.22 2.45 -14.54
CA THR A 344 -20.22 3.07 -13.68
C THR A 344 -19.91 4.54 -13.42
N ILE A 345 -18.69 4.88 -13.03
CA ILE A 345 -18.24 6.27 -12.86
C ILE A 345 -18.47 7.06 -14.15
N GLY A 346 -18.13 6.49 -15.30
CA GLY A 346 -18.32 7.10 -16.61
C GLY A 346 -19.78 7.36 -16.98
N ARG A 347 -20.73 6.58 -16.44
CA ARG A 347 -22.18 6.71 -16.66
C ARG A 347 -22.85 7.67 -15.69
N VAL A 348 -22.60 7.51 -14.38
CA VAL A 348 -23.31 8.28 -13.32
C VAL A 348 -22.59 9.57 -12.94
N GLY A 349 -21.29 9.68 -13.28
CA GLY A 349 -20.41 10.78 -12.88
C GLY A 349 -19.89 10.63 -11.45
N VAL A 350 -18.67 11.14 -11.19
CA VAL A 350 -17.98 10.99 -9.89
C VAL A 350 -18.75 11.54 -8.68
N ARG A 351 -19.68 12.47 -8.87
CA ARG A 351 -20.48 13.05 -7.78
C ARG A 351 -21.61 12.12 -7.32
N ASN A 352 -22.06 11.21 -8.17
CA ASN A 352 -23.14 10.26 -7.90
C ASN A 352 -22.61 8.83 -7.72
N PHE A 353 -21.29 8.68 -7.64
CA PHE A 353 -20.63 7.40 -7.41
C PHE A 353 -20.19 7.32 -5.95
N SER A 354 -20.41 6.17 -5.32
CA SER A 354 -19.94 5.88 -3.96
C SER A 354 -19.62 4.40 -3.82
N LEU A 355 -18.60 4.09 -3.04
CA LEU A 355 -18.23 2.72 -2.69
C LEU A 355 -18.71 2.36 -1.29
N PRO A 356 -19.10 1.09 -1.04
CA PRO A 356 -19.31 0.61 0.30
C PRO A 356 -18.00 0.64 1.10
N ASN A 357 -18.08 0.65 2.43
CA ASN A 357 -16.90 0.46 3.26
C ASN A 357 -16.72 -1.03 3.52
N LEU A 358 -15.61 -1.58 3.04
CA LEU A 358 -15.23 -2.97 3.22
C LEU A 358 -13.98 -3.05 4.09
N ASP A 359 -13.86 -4.15 4.82
CA ASP A 359 -12.59 -4.63 5.33
C ASP A 359 -11.82 -5.24 4.16
N LEU A 360 -10.71 -4.62 3.76
CA LEU A 360 -9.98 -5.01 2.55
C LEU A 360 -9.30 -6.37 2.66
N ASP A 361 -9.10 -6.89 3.88
CA ASP A 361 -8.56 -8.24 4.04
C ASP A 361 -9.62 -9.33 3.85
N THR A 362 -10.89 -9.02 4.11
CA THR A 362 -11.97 -10.02 3.99
C THR A 362 -12.90 -9.79 2.81
N GLY A 363 -12.91 -8.58 2.25
CA GLY A 363 -13.86 -8.14 1.23
C GLY A 363 -15.29 -7.92 1.74
N PHE A 364 -15.53 -8.02 3.05
CA PHE A 364 -16.87 -7.88 3.64
C PHE A 364 -17.12 -6.50 4.25
N PRO A 365 -18.39 -6.07 4.38
CA PRO A 365 -18.73 -4.84 5.10
C PRO A 365 -18.22 -4.84 6.54
N SER A 366 -17.65 -3.71 6.98
CA SER A 366 -17.13 -3.54 8.34
C SER A 366 -18.26 -3.28 9.34
N PHE A 367 -18.32 -4.04 10.43
CA PHE A 367 -19.22 -3.80 11.58
C PHE A 367 -18.55 -4.24 12.89
N PRO A 368 -19.00 -3.74 14.06
CA PRO A 368 -18.38 -4.07 15.34
C PRO A 368 -18.20 -5.57 15.55
N GLY A 369 -16.98 -5.96 15.92
CA GLY A 369 -16.63 -7.34 16.23
C GLY A 369 -16.48 -8.25 15.00
N SER A 370 -16.63 -7.74 13.78
CA SER A 370 -16.40 -8.53 12.55
C SER A 370 -14.92 -8.84 12.32
N TYR A 371 -14.03 -7.94 12.75
CA TYR A 371 -12.58 -8.04 12.55
C TYR A 371 -11.85 -7.21 13.62
N ALA A 372 -10.84 -7.79 14.28
CA ALA A 372 -10.20 -7.17 15.45
C ALA A 372 -9.37 -5.94 15.09
N LEU A 373 -8.73 -5.93 13.91
CA LEU A 373 -7.98 -4.75 13.43
C LEU A 373 -8.93 -3.60 13.10
N THR A 374 -10.14 -3.90 12.60
CA THR A 374 -11.19 -2.91 12.34
C THR A 374 -11.63 -2.23 13.64
N ASP A 375 -11.99 -2.99 14.67
CA ASP A 375 -12.38 -2.43 15.99
C ASP A 375 -11.27 -1.56 16.60
N LYS A 376 -10.02 -2.05 16.59
CA LYS A 376 -8.84 -1.32 17.10
C LYS A 376 -8.61 -0.03 16.34
N THR A 377 -8.79 -0.05 15.02
CA THR A 377 -8.57 1.11 14.16
C THR A 377 -9.65 2.16 14.36
N TYR A 378 -10.92 1.75 14.48
CA TYR A 378 -12.02 2.66 14.85
C TYR A 378 -11.79 3.31 16.21
N ALA A 379 -11.41 2.53 17.23
CA ALA A 379 -11.13 3.07 18.56
C ALA A 379 -9.95 4.05 18.56
N LYS A 380 -8.89 3.74 17.82
CA LYS A 380 -7.73 4.63 17.67
C LYS A 380 -8.08 5.89 16.88
N LEU A 381 -8.89 5.79 15.83
CA LEU A 381 -9.40 6.95 15.10
C LEU A 381 -10.22 7.86 16.02
N LEU A 382 -11.17 7.28 16.75
CA LEU A 382 -12.03 7.96 17.71
C LEU A 382 -11.18 8.72 18.75
N ASP A 383 -10.24 8.04 19.41
CA ASP A 383 -9.31 8.69 20.34
C ASP A 383 -8.55 9.85 19.67
N ARG A 384 -8.08 9.68 18.44
CA ARG A 384 -7.29 10.69 17.74
C ARG A 384 -8.10 11.94 17.39
N ILE A 385 -9.39 11.82 17.08
CA ILE A 385 -10.24 12.97 16.73
C ILE A 385 -10.84 13.67 17.96
N THR A 386 -10.89 13.00 19.12
CA THR A 386 -11.40 13.56 20.39
C THR A 386 -10.31 14.15 21.29
N ARG A 387 -9.04 13.84 21.02
CA ARG A 387 -7.89 14.38 21.78
C ARG A 387 -7.93 15.91 21.90
N PRO A 388 -7.59 16.46 23.09
CA PRO A 388 -7.37 17.89 23.27
C PRO A 388 -6.32 18.44 22.30
N GLY A 389 -6.54 19.65 21.77
CA GLY A 389 -5.62 20.31 20.84
C GLY A 389 -5.72 19.85 19.37
N VAL A 390 -6.62 18.92 19.05
CA VAL A 390 -7.00 18.58 17.67
C VAL A 390 -8.05 19.56 17.16
N ALA A 391 -8.30 19.59 15.84
CA ALA A 391 -9.30 20.45 15.20
C ALA A 391 -10.62 20.50 16.00
N PRO A 392 -11.22 21.68 16.22
CA PRO A 392 -12.40 21.84 17.07
C PRO A 392 -13.65 21.19 16.47
N HIS A 393 -13.65 20.94 15.15
CA HIS A 393 -14.74 20.29 14.44
C HIS A 393 -14.26 19.01 13.74
N VAL A 394 -15.20 18.15 13.36
CA VAL A 394 -14.98 16.98 12.50
C VAL A 394 -15.89 17.03 11.27
N PRO A 395 -15.54 16.32 10.17
CA PRO A 395 -16.50 16.09 9.09
C PRO A 395 -17.76 15.40 9.61
N GLU A 396 -18.93 15.85 9.17
CA GLU A 396 -20.24 15.31 9.55
C GLU A 396 -20.35 13.81 9.25
N ALA A 397 -20.06 13.41 8.00
CA ALA A 397 -20.07 12.01 7.59
C ALA A 397 -19.10 11.10 8.38
N LEU A 398 -18.02 11.66 8.95
CA LEU A 398 -17.14 10.92 9.85
C LEU A 398 -17.81 10.71 11.21
N LYS A 399 -18.36 11.79 11.79
CA LYS A 399 -19.04 11.74 13.09
C LYS A 399 -20.18 10.73 13.03
N ASP A 400 -21.02 10.81 12.01
CA ASP A 400 -22.17 9.90 11.85
C ASP A 400 -21.72 8.45 11.71
N SER A 401 -20.68 8.19 10.91
CA SER A 401 -20.16 6.85 10.72
C SER A 401 -19.54 6.24 11.97
N VAL A 402 -18.78 7.01 12.76
CA VAL A 402 -18.22 6.51 14.02
C VAL A 402 -19.31 6.28 15.05
N LEU A 403 -20.29 7.20 15.16
CA LEU A 403 -21.43 7.01 16.06
C LEU A 403 -22.30 5.82 15.65
N ALA A 404 -22.51 5.61 14.34
CA ALA A 404 -23.25 4.47 13.81
C ALA A 404 -22.52 3.15 14.10
N TYR A 405 -21.19 3.11 13.95
CA TYR A 405 -20.39 1.93 14.30
C TYR A 405 -20.63 1.52 15.75
N TYR A 406 -20.66 2.47 16.68
CA TYR A 406 -20.88 2.20 18.11
C TYR A 406 -22.35 2.34 18.58
N ALA A 407 -23.32 2.38 17.66
CA ALA A 407 -24.71 2.70 18.01
C ALA A 407 -25.38 1.60 18.86
N ASN A 408 -25.07 0.34 18.58
CA ASN A 408 -25.61 -0.80 19.33
C ASN A 408 -24.67 -1.16 20.49
N PRO A 409 -25.01 -0.85 21.75
CA PRO A 409 -24.16 -1.17 22.90
C PRO A 409 -24.03 -2.67 23.15
N ASN A 410 -24.89 -3.50 22.55
CA ASN A 410 -24.85 -4.96 22.67
C ASN A 410 -24.10 -5.65 21.53
N ALA A 411 -23.73 -4.92 20.45
CA ALA A 411 -22.95 -5.50 19.36
C ALA A 411 -21.60 -6.03 19.86
N PRO A 412 -21.09 -7.15 19.32
CA PRO A 412 -19.76 -7.62 19.69
C PRO A 412 -18.71 -6.55 19.33
N ASP A 413 -17.65 -6.45 20.13
CA ASP A 413 -16.48 -5.62 19.84
C ASP A 413 -15.30 -6.25 20.59
N THR A 414 -14.21 -6.49 19.89
CA THR A 414 -13.03 -7.17 20.44
C THR A 414 -12.42 -6.42 21.62
N LEU A 415 -12.57 -5.10 21.69
CA LEU A 415 -12.10 -4.24 22.78
C LEU A 415 -12.95 -4.35 24.06
N LYS A 416 -14.18 -4.87 24.00
CA LYS A 416 -15.00 -5.10 25.21
C LYS A 416 -14.35 -6.08 26.18
N LYS A 417 -13.52 -6.98 25.68
CA LYS A 417 -12.69 -7.89 26.50
C LYS A 417 -11.62 -7.11 27.30
N HIS A 418 -11.28 -5.90 26.87
CA HIS A 418 -10.27 -5.03 27.46
C HIS A 418 -10.90 -3.82 28.18
N ARG A 419 -11.31 -4.01 29.45
CA ARG A 419 -12.06 -3.03 30.26
C ARG A 419 -11.51 -1.59 30.25
N ARG A 420 -10.19 -1.40 30.18
CA ARG A 420 -9.58 -0.06 30.15
C ARG A 420 -9.77 0.61 28.79
N GLU A 421 -9.55 -0.12 27.71
CA GLU A 421 -9.71 0.36 26.35
C GLU A 421 -11.17 0.65 26.04
N TRP A 422 -12.08 -0.25 26.45
CA TRP A 422 -13.51 -0.02 26.29
C TRP A 422 -14.01 1.23 27.05
N ARG A 423 -13.54 1.47 28.27
CA ARG A 423 -13.87 2.70 29.02
C ARG A 423 -13.40 3.96 28.29
N ARG A 424 -12.23 3.90 27.64
CA ARG A 424 -11.72 5.01 26.83
C ARG A 424 -12.63 5.25 25.62
N VAL A 425 -13.01 4.20 24.89
CA VAL A 425 -13.97 4.29 23.78
C VAL A 425 -15.26 4.98 24.22
N GLN A 426 -15.83 4.60 25.37
CA GLN A 426 -17.05 5.22 25.89
C GLN A 426 -16.86 6.72 26.23
N ALA A 427 -15.73 7.08 26.83
CA ALA A 427 -15.40 8.47 27.12
C ALA A 427 -15.21 9.30 25.84
N ASP A 428 -14.48 8.76 24.87
CA ASP A 428 -14.25 9.42 23.58
C ASP A 428 -15.56 9.55 22.78
N LEU A 429 -16.47 8.56 22.83
CA LEU A 429 -17.79 8.67 22.23
C LEU A 429 -18.61 9.82 22.82
N ALA A 430 -18.53 10.02 24.15
CA ALA A 430 -19.19 11.15 24.80
C ALA A 430 -18.63 12.49 24.31
N LEU A 431 -17.31 12.59 24.15
CA LEU A 431 -16.65 13.77 23.58
C LEU A 431 -17.05 13.99 22.11
N LEU A 432 -17.08 12.94 21.30
CA LEU A 432 -17.44 13.02 19.88
C LEU A 432 -18.88 13.52 19.69
N ARG A 433 -19.83 13.07 20.52
CA ARG A 433 -21.23 13.55 20.50
C ARG A 433 -21.32 15.06 20.67
N GLN A 434 -20.52 15.64 21.56
CA GLN A 434 -20.48 17.07 21.83
C GLN A 434 -19.67 17.87 20.81
N LYS A 435 -18.77 17.21 20.06
CA LYS A 435 -17.89 17.88 19.10
C LYS A 435 -18.67 18.43 17.90
N PRO A 436 -18.50 19.71 17.53
CA PRO A 436 -19.12 20.27 16.33
C PRO A 436 -18.79 19.49 15.06
N ALA A 437 -19.77 19.34 14.19
CA ALA A 437 -19.62 18.73 12.87
C ALA A 437 -19.87 19.77 11.77
N LEU A 438 -19.16 19.64 10.66
CA LEU A 438 -19.32 20.49 9.48
C LEU A 438 -19.33 19.63 8.21
N PRO A 439 -19.94 20.10 7.11
CA PRO A 439 -19.74 19.53 5.79
C PRO A 439 -18.24 19.36 5.50
N ALA A 440 -17.86 18.23 4.91
CA ALA A 440 -16.47 17.79 4.82
C ALA A 440 -15.53 18.86 4.22
N HIS A 441 -15.93 19.49 3.12
CA HIS A 441 -15.15 20.54 2.47
C HIS A 441 -14.96 21.79 3.37
N LEU A 442 -15.99 22.20 4.13
CA LEU A 442 -15.90 23.32 5.07
C LEU A 442 -15.00 22.97 6.27
N ALA A 443 -15.11 21.74 6.77
CA ALA A 443 -14.24 21.23 7.82
C ALA A 443 -12.77 21.29 7.37
N TYR A 444 -12.47 20.85 6.14
CA TYR A 444 -11.12 20.89 5.60
C TYR A 444 -10.57 22.32 5.48
N ILE A 445 -11.35 23.24 4.90
CA ILE A 445 -10.94 24.64 4.73
C ILE A 445 -10.66 25.31 6.08
N ARG A 446 -11.55 25.14 7.06
CA ARG A 446 -11.35 25.71 8.40
C ARG A 446 -10.12 25.14 9.10
N ASN A 447 -9.87 23.84 8.95
CA ASN A 447 -8.67 23.21 9.49
C ASN A 447 -7.38 23.76 8.84
N LEU A 448 -7.38 24.02 7.52
CA LEU A 448 -6.24 24.67 6.86
C LEU A 448 -5.98 26.09 7.40
N SER A 449 -7.04 26.87 7.61
CA SER A 449 -6.95 28.22 8.18
C SER A 449 -6.39 28.19 9.61
N ALA A 450 -6.85 27.26 10.44
CA ALA A 450 -6.38 27.12 11.83
C ALA A 450 -4.91 26.71 11.94
N GLN A 451 -4.36 25.99 10.95
CA GLN A 451 -2.96 25.58 10.90
C GLN A 451 -2.01 26.66 10.35
N SER A 452 -2.55 27.78 9.85
CA SER A 452 -1.77 28.92 9.38
C SER A 452 -1.91 30.08 10.38
N PRO A 453 -1.05 30.20 11.42
CA PRO A 453 -1.08 31.40 12.24
C PRO A 453 -0.73 32.59 11.35
N SER A 454 -1.44 33.70 11.55
CA SER A 454 -1.36 34.93 10.76
C SER A 454 0.09 35.30 10.37
N ARG A 455 0.37 35.31 9.06
CA ARG A 455 1.40 36.19 8.48
C ARG A 455 0.87 37.63 8.45
N ASN A 456 0.51 38.18 9.60
CA ASN A 456 0.35 39.63 9.78
C ASN A 456 1.47 40.12 10.67
N LYS A 457 2.68 40.14 10.11
CA LYS A 457 3.68 41.17 10.43
C LYS A 457 4.03 41.83 9.11
N THR A 458 3.54 43.05 8.97
CA THR A 458 3.96 44.03 7.96
C THR A 458 5.50 44.08 7.89
N GLY A 459 6.04 43.83 6.70
CA GLY A 459 7.44 44.00 6.32
C GLY A 459 7.51 44.05 4.80
N PRO A 460 8.35 44.90 4.20
CA PRO A 460 8.06 45.51 2.91
C PRO A 460 8.15 44.54 1.74
N ALA A 461 7.38 44.86 0.70
CA ALA A 461 7.33 44.16 -0.57
C ALA A 461 8.74 43.94 -1.12
N PHE A 462 9.09 42.67 -1.33
CA PHE A 462 10.21 42.31 -2.19
C PHE A 462 9.69 42.14 -3.62
N SER A 463 10.22 43.02 -4.47
CA SER A 463 10.05 43.12 -5.90
C SER A 463 10.42 41.83 -6.64
N GLU A 464 9.70 41.60 -7.74
CA GLU A 464 10.02 40.60 -8.77
C GLU A 464 11.43 40.80 -9.33
N PRO A 465 12.14 39.72 -9.72
CA PRO A 465 13.18 39.81 -10.73
C PRO A 465 12.62 39.45 -12.10
N SER A 466 12.70 40.47 -12.95
CA SER A 466 12.68 40.47 -14.41
C SER A 466 13.32 39.23 -15.07
N THR A 467 12.66 38.81 -16.15
CA THR A 467 13.25 38.32 -17.41
C THR A 467 14.77 38.41 -17.54
N LEU A 468 15.40 37.31 -17.94
CA LEU A 468 16.56 37.32 -18.84
C LEU A 468 16.65 35.99 -19.61
N THR A 469 16.42 36.12 -20.90
CA THR A 469 16.88 35.27 -22.01
C THR A 469 18.36 34.89 -21.90
N GLN A 470 18.65 33.60 -22.16
CA GLN A 470 19.53 33.13 -23.23
C GLN A 470 19.21 31.67 -23.55
#